data_AF-A0A849QU83-F1
#
_entry.id   AF-A0A849QU83-F1
#
_cell.length_a   1.000
_cell.length_b   1.000
_cell.length_c   1.000
_cell.angle_alpha   90.00
_cell.angle_beta   90.00
_cell.angle_gamma   90.00
#
_symmetry.space_group_name_H-M   'P 1'
#
loop_
_entity.id
_entity.type
_entity.pdbx_description
1 polymer ?
#
loop_
_entity_poly.entity_id
_entity_poly.type
_entity_poly.pdbx_seq_one_letter_code
_entity_poly.pdbx_strand_id
1 'polypeptide(L)'
;MSEARPNIVTLKDVGYRVILENEDGTPRLVWRGFVKEGQYGKFISIEQHWVRKMEGDKIVDSNFGRKRFNFPYEKEKSLAMFKSIKELLGAALGAASSDDLAKEVEEEFGDELEGLDE
;
A
#
# COMPACT_ATOMS: atom_id res chain seq x y z
N MET A 1 25.25 17.97 0.33
CA MET A 1 25.03 16.65 0.95
C MET A 1 24.48 15.74 -0.13
N SER A 2 25.27 14.84 -0.71
CA SER A 2 24.75 13.85 -1.65
C SER A 2 24.04 12.77 -0.84
N GLU A 3 22.71 12.77 -0.81
CA GLU A 3 21.94 11.63 -0.30
C GLU A 3 22.24 10.44 -1.20
N ALA A 4 23.23 9.63 -0.81
CA ALA A 4 23.49 8.36 -1.45
C ALA A 4 22.21 7.53 -1.27
N ARG A 5 21.45 7.37 -2.36
CA ARG A 5 20.26 6.52 -2.36
C ARG A 5 20.70 5.16 -1.80
N PRO A 6 20.05 4.64 -0.75
CA PRO A 6 20.43 3.35 -0.20
C PRO A 6 20.37 2.32 -1.33
N ASN A 7 21.49 1.63 -1.58
CA ASN A 7 21.57 0.55 -2.55
C ASN A 7 20.66 -0.58 -2.08
N ILE A 8 19.44 -0.62 -2.60
CA ILE A 8 18.47 -1.67 -2.34
C ILE A 8 18.44 -2.58 -3.57
N VAL A 9 18.70 -3.87 -3.36
CA VAL A 9 18.68 -4.89 -4.41
C VAL A 9 17.51 -5.82 -4.17
N THR A 10 16.82 -6.21 -5.24
CA THR A 10 15.80 -7.26 -5.20
C THR A 10 16.46 -8.62 -5.27
N LEU A 11 16.31 -9.42 -4.21
CA LEU A 11 16.84 -10.78 -4.15
C LEU A 11 15.87 -11.82 -4.75
N LYS A 12 14.56 -11.58 -4.59
CA LYS A 12 13.52 -12.49 -5.09
C LYS A 12 12.24 -11.74 -5.41
N ASP A 13 11.64 -12.04 -6.56
CA ASP A 13 10.25 -11.73 -6.88
C ASP A 13 9.36 -12.90 -6.42
N VAL A 14 8.38 -12.61 -5.58
CA VAL A 14 7.44 -13.59 -5.00
C VAL A 14 6.17 -13.71 -5.87
N GLY A 15 5.98 -12.79 -6.82
CA GLY A 15 4.79 -12.68 -7.65
C GLY A 15 3.90 -11.52 -7.22
N TYR A 16 2.62 -11.60 -7.58
CA TYR A 16 1.70 -10.48 -7.40
C TYR A 16 0.28 -10.90 -7.02
N ARG A 17 -0.53 -9.93 -6.60
CA ARG A 17 -1.98 -10.02 -6.39
C ARG A 17 -2.66 -8.86 -7.10
N VAL A 18 -3.71 -9.15 -7.86
CA VAL A 18 -4.45 -8.15 -8.63
C VAL A 18 -5.31 -7.29 -7.71
N ILE A 19 -5.28 -5.98 -7.94
CA ILE A 19 -6.13 -4.99 -7.28
C ILE A 19 -7.21 -4.52 -8.25
N LEU A 20 -6.80 -4.18 -9.48
CA LEU A 20 -7.70 -3.78 -10.56
C LEU A 20 -7.33 -4.52 -11.84
N GLU A 21 -8.35 -4.86 -12.62
CA GLU A 21 -8.25 -5.45 -13.95
C GLU A 21 -8.63 -4.40 -15.01
N ASN A 22 -8.16 -4.61 -16.24
CA ASN A 22 -8.69 -3.96 -17.43
C ASN A 22 -10.00 -4.66 -17.86
N GLU A 23 -10.70 -4.09 -18.84
CA GLU A 23 -11.95 -4.66 -19.37
C GLU A 23 -11.76 -6.06 -19.99
N ASP A 24 -10.56 -6.35 -20.50
CA ASP A 24 -10.18 -7.65 -21.07
C ASP A 24 -9.76 -8.69 -20.01
N GLY A 25 -9.91 -8.37 -18.72
CA GLY A 25 -9.53 -9.23 -17.59
C GLY A 25 -8.03 -9.26 -17.29
N THR A 26 -7.22 -8.49 -18.02
CA THR A 26 -5.78 -8.43 -17.74
C THR A 26 -5.48 -7.56 -16.50
N PRO A 27 -4.43 -7.87 -15.71
CA PRO A 27 -4.08 -7.05 -14.55
C PRO A 27 -3.70 -5.62 -14.95
N ARG A 28 -4.33 -4.61 -14.32
CA ARG A 28 -4.02 -3.19 -14.50
C ARG A 28 -3.19 -2.62 -13.35
N LEU A 29 -3.58 -2.97 -12.12
CA LEU A 29 -2.95 -2.52 -10.89
C LEU A 29 -2.77 -3.70 -9.95
N VAL A 30 -1.56 -3.89 -9.42
CA VAL A 30 -1.24 -5.06 -8.60
C VAL A 30 -0.46 -4.67 -7.34
N TRP A 31 -0.50 -5.55 -6.33
CA TRP A 31 0.54 -5.64 -5.30
C TRP A 31 1.59 -6.65 -5.75
N ARG A 32 2.85 -6.24 -5.89
CA ARG A 32 4.00 -7.12 -6.11
C ARG A 32 4.73 -7.38 -4.80
N GLY A 33 5.08 -8.63 -4.55
CA GLY A 33 5.85 -9.02 -3.37
C GLY A 33 7.31 -9.29 -3.72
N PHE A 34 8.23 -8.68 -2.98
CA PHE A 34 9.66 -8.82 -3.17
C PHE A 34 10.36 -9.17 -1.86
N VAL A 35 11.41 -9.98 -1.93
CA VAL A 35 12.46 -10.01 -0.90
C VAL A 35 13.59 -9.11 -1.41
N LYS A 36 13.94 -8.10 -0.61
CA LYS A 36 14.98 -7.12 -0.93
C LYS A 36 16.04 -7.11 0.15
N GLU A 37 17.22 -6.62 -0.19
CA GLU A 37 18.33 -6.40 0.74
C GLU A 37 18.83 -4.97 0.56
N GLY A 38 18.93 -4.25 1.67
CA GLY A 38 19.50 -2.91 1.72
C GLY A 38 20.57 -2.84 2.81
N GLN A 39 20.99 -1.62 3.14
CA GLN A 39 22.05 -1.37 4.13
C GLN A 39 21.74 -1.90 5.53
N TYR A 40 20.45 -2.10 5.86
CA TYR A 40 19.99 -2.60 7.17
C TYR A 40 19.63 -4.10 7.14
N GLY A 41 20.00 -4.81 6.06
CA GLY A 41 19.74 -6.24 5.88
C GLY A 41 18.51 -6.53 5.01
N LYS A 42 18.04 -7.79 5.11
CA LYS A 42 16.93 -8.31 4.31
C LYS A 42 15.58 -7.87 4.84
N PHE A 43 14.65 -7.58 3.94
CA PHE A 43 13.27 -7.24 4.25
C PHE A 43 12.33 -7.71 3.15
N ILE A 44 11.05 -7.83 3.48
CA ILE A 44 9.98 -8.12 2.52
C ILE A 44 9.36 -6.78 2.13
N SER A 45 9.20 -6.52 0.84
CA SER A 45 8.58 -5.31 0.31
C SER A 45 7.36 -5.69 -0.52
N ILE A 46 6.20 -5.18 -0.14
CA ILE A 46 4.96 -5.30 -0.91
C ILE A 46 4.71 -3.95 -1.56
N GLU A 47 4.82 -3.87 -2.88
CA GLU A 47 4.83 -2.64 -3.65
C GLU A 47 3.62 -2.59 -4.59
N GLN A 48 2.98 -1.43 -4.70
CA GLN A 48 1.93 -1.23 -5.69
C GLN A 48 2.57 -0.98 -7.05
N HIS A 49 2.08 -1.59 -8.11
CA HIS A 49 2.59 -1.41 -9.46
C HIS A 49 1.47 -1.28 -10.48
N TRP A 50 1.58 -0.29 -11.37
CA TRP A 50 0.80 -0.20 -12.59
C TRP A 50 1.43 -1.10 -13.64
N VAL A 51 0.68 -2.09 -14.12
CA VAL A 51 1.16 -3.04 -15.13
C VAL A 51 1.25 -2.33 -16.48
N ARG A 52 2.39 -2.45 -17.16
CA ARG A 52 2.62 -1.88 -18.49
C ARG A 52 2.64 -2.96 -19.56
N LYS A 53 3.25 -4.09 -19.26
CA LYS A 53 3.34 -5.22 -20.18
C LYS A 53 3.37 -6.55 -19.43
N MET A 54 2.62 -7.51 -19.97
CA MET A 54 2.58 -8.91 -19.54
C MET A 54 3.17 -9.81 -20.64
N GLU A 55 3.81 -10.90 -20.24
CA GLU A 55 4.15 -12.04 -21.10
C GLU A 55 3.66 -13.31 -20.41
N GLY A 56 2.53 -13.85 -20.89
CA GLY A 56 1.80 -14.90 -20.19
C GLY A 56 1.32 -14.41 -18.82
N ASP A 57 1.72 -15.12 -17.77
CA ASP A 57 1.41 -14.82 -16.36
C ASP A 57 2.44 -13.90 -15.69
N LYS A 58 3.45 -13.41 -16.42
CA LYS A 58 4.54 -12.60 -15.87
C LYS A 58 4.42 -11.13 -16.23
N ILE A 59 4.58 -10.27 -15.23
CA ILE A 59 4.76 -8.83 -15.42
C ILE A 59 6.22 -8.58 -15.84
N VAL A 60 6.42 -8.27 -17.12
CA VAL A 60 7.75 -7.94 -17.67
C VAL A 60 8.07 -6.45 -17.60
N ASP A 61 7.04 -5.60 -17.53
CA ASP A 61 7.20 -4.16 -17.33
C ASP A 61 6.09 -3.58 -16.46
N SER A 62 6.47 -2.69 -15.54
CA SER A 62 5.55 -2.04 -14.62
C SER A 62 6.15 -0.78 -13.99
N ASN A 63 5.30 0.18 -13.67
CA ASN A 63 5.71 1.39 -12.96
C ASN A 63 5.29 1.33 -11.49
N PHE A 64 6.16 1.78 -10.59
CA PHE A 64 5.85 1.87 -9.17
C PHE A 64 4.67 2.82 -8.93
N GLY A 65 3.65 2.32 -8.23
CA GLY A 65 2.38 2.99 -7.92
C GLY A 65 2.42 3.84 -6.66
N ARG A 66 3.61 4.17 -6.14
CA ARG A 66 3.87 5.04 -4.97
C ARG A 66 3.55 4.46 -3.60
N LYS A 67 2.74 3.40 -3.49
CA LYS A 67 2.47 2.72 -2.22
C LYS A 67 3.37 1.52 -2.03
N ARG A 68 3.92 1.36 -0.81
CA ARG A 68 4.65 0.16 -0.40
C ARG A 68 4.51 -0.09 1.08
N PHE A 69 4.61 -1.35 1.46
CA PHE A 69 4.72 -1.81 2.84
C PHE A 69 5.98 -2.64 2.97
N ASN A 70 6.80 -2.33 3.98
CA ASN A 70 8.00 -3.08 4.27
C ASN A 70 7.80 -3.86 5.56
N PHE A 71 8.18 -5.13 5.55
CA PHE A 71 8.13 -6.02 6.69
C PHE A 71 9.52 -6.58 6.99
N PRO A 72 9.85 -6.84 8.27
CA PRO A 72 11.04 -7.59 8.63
C PRO A 72 11.12 -8.93 7.90
N TYR A 73 12.31 -9.35 7.47
CA TYR A 73 12.46 -10.66 6.79
C TYR A 73 12.20 -11.86 7.73
N GLU A 74 12.41 -11.68 9.04
CA GLU A 74 12.16 -12.72 10.03
C GLU A 74 10.66 -12.96 10.22
N LYS A 75 10.27 -14.24 10.16
CA LYS A 75 8.87 -14.68 10.06
C LYS A 75 8.00 -14.19 11.21
N GLU A 76 8.46 -14.32 12.46
CA GLU A 76 7.63 -14.02 13.63
C GLU A 76 7.40 -12.52 13.72
N LYS A 77 8.45 -11.71 13.52
CA LYS A 77 8.34 -10.25 13.44
C LYS A 77 7.44 -9.78 12.30
N SER A 78 7.54 -10.38 11.12
CA SER A 78 6.66 -10.09 9.98
C SER A 78 5.19 -10.31 10.33
N LEU A 79 4.87 -11.46 10.93
CA LEU A 79 3.49 -11.81 11.30
C LEU A 79 2.96 -10.94 12.44
N ALA A 80 3.80 -10.60 13.43
CA ALA A 80 3.44 -9.69 14.51
C ALA A 80 3.11 -8.28 13.98
N MET A 81 3.94 -7.76 13.07
CA MET A 81 3.69 -6.47 12.42
C MET A 81 2.41 -6.49 11.57
N PHE A 82 2.15 -7.58 10.85
CA PHE A 82 0.91 -7.71 10.09
C PHE A 82 -0.33 -7.78 10.99
N LYS A 83 -0.24 -8.47 12.13
CA LYS A 83 -1.30 -8.54 13.13
C LYS A 83 -1.66 -7.15 13.66
N SER A 84 -0.67 -6.34 14.04
CA SER A 84 -0.95 -4.98 14.54
C SER A 84 -1.59 -4.08 13.49
N ILE A 85 -1.16 -4.17 12.22
CA ILE A 85 -1.79 -3.44 11.11
C ILE A 85 -3.26 -3.88 10.94
N LYS A 86 -3.54 -5.19 11.02
CA LYS A 86 -4.91 -5.72 10.95
C LYS A 86 -5.79 -5.24 12.10
N GLU A 87 -5.26 -5.22 13.32
CA GLU A 87 -5.98 -4.73 14.50
C GLU A 87 -6.34 -3.25 14.37
N LEU A 88 -5.40 -2.41 13.93
CA LEU A 88 -5.64 -0.98 13.67
C LEU A 88 -6.69 -0.77 12.56
N LEU A 89 -6.60 -1.54 11.46
CA LEU A 89 -7.59 -1.49 10.39
C LEU A 89 -8.99 -1.88 10.91
N GLY A 90 -9.08 -2.94 11.71
CA GLY A 90 -10.33 -3.38 12.32
C GLY A 90 -10.93 -2.32 13.25
N ALA A 91 -10.11 -1.68 14.09
CA ALA A 91 -10.54 -0.60 14.96
C ALA A 91 -11.08 0.60 14.16
N ALA A 92 -10.39 1.02 13.09
CA ALA A 92 -10.82 2.12 12.24
C ALA A 92 -12.16 1.82 11.52
N LEU A 93 -12.32 0.60 11.01
CA LEU A 93 -13.57 0.17 10.37
C LEU A 93 -14.73 0.05 11.38
N GLY A 94 -14.44 -0.36 12.63
CA GLY A 94 -15.41 -0.39 13.71
C GLY A 94 -15.84 1.02 14.15
N ALA A 95 -14.91 1.97 14.26
CA ALA A 95 -15.21 3.37 14.59
C ALA A 95 -16.04 4.07 13.49
N ALA A 96 -15.84 3.72 12.22
CA ALA A 96 -16.65 4.25 11.12
C ALA A 96 -18.11 3.77 11.12
N SER A 97 -18.47 2.80 11.99
CA SER A 97 -19.83 2.27 12.14
C SER A 97 -20.63 2.88 13.30
N SER A 98 -20.01 3.74 14.12
CA SER A 98 -20.71 4.55 15.13
C SER A 98 -21.08 5.91 14.56
N ASP A 99 -22.35 6.32 14.72
CA ASP A 99 -22.95 7.62 14.33
C ASP A 99 -22.18 8.86 14.81
N ASP A 100 -21.17 8.72 15.67
CA ASP A 100 -20.34 9.81 16.19
C ASP A 100 -19.44 10.45 15.11
N LEU A 101 -19.02 9.71 14.07
CA LEU A 101 -18.18 10.27 13.00
C LEU A 101 -18.95 11.24 12.08
N ALA A 102 -20.27 11.06 11.96
CA ALA A 102 -21.11 11.95 11.17
C ALA A 102 -21.27 13.33 11.84
N LYS A 103 -21.28 13.36 13.18
CA LYS A 103 -21.33 14.61 13.96
C LYS A 103 -20.01 15.38 13.94
N GLU A 104 -18.86 14.71 14.07
CA GLU A 104 -17.56 15.40 14.03
C GLU A 104 -17.27 16.02 12.65
N VAL A 105 -17.73 15.39 11.56
CA VAL A 105 -17.58 15.97 10.20
C VAL A 105 -18.54 17.14 9.95
N GLU A 106 -19.75 17.12 10.55
CA GLU A 106 -20.65 18.29 10.52
C GLU A 106 -20.09 19.46 11.33
N GLU A 107 -19.45 19.21 12.48
CA GLU A 107 -18.84 20.26 13.31
C GLU A 107 -17.53 20.83 12.70
N GLU A 108 -16.73 20.03 11.98
CA GLU A 108 -15.45 20.50 11.39
C GLU A 108 -15.63 21.18 10.01
N PHE A 109 -16.78 21.02 9.34
CA PHE A 109 -17.09 21.64 8.04
C PHE A 109 -18.35 22.53 8.02
N GLY A 110 -19.14 22.57 9.10
CA GLY A 110 -20.38 23.34 9.17
C GLY A 110 -20.19 24.86 9.28
N ASP A 111 -19.07 25.32 9.82
CA ASP A 111 -18.80 26.76 10.04
C ASP A 111 -18.14 27.47 8.84
N GLU A 112 -17.77 26.77 7.76
CA GLU A 112 -17.11 27.41 6.59
C GLU A 112 -18.05 27.73 5.41
N LEU A 113 -19.35 27.47 5.51
CA LEU A 113 -20.30 27.67 4.38
C LEU A 113 -21.37 28.76 4.58
N GLU A 114 -21.46 29.43 5.74
CA GLU A 114 -22.41 30.55 5.98
C GLU A 114 -21.82 31.94 5.66
N GLY A 115 -20.95 32.06 4.65
CA GLY A 115 -20.27 33.33 4.34
C GLY A 115 -20.16 33.73 2.86
N LEU A 116 -20.85 33.05 1.95
CA LEU A 116 -20.80 33.33 0.51
C LEU A 116 -22.20 33.42 -0.11
N ASP A 117 -23.01 34.35 0.40
CA ASP A 117 -24.14 34.91 -0.34
C ASP A 117 -24.14 36.44 -0.13
N GLU A 118 -23.44 37.16 -1.02
CA GLU A 118 -23.80 38.51 -1.50
C GLU A 118 -23.57 38.60 -3.01
#